data_AF-A0A0C9SK33-F1
#
_entry.id   AF-A0A0C9SK33-F1
#
_cell.length_a   1.000
_cell.length_b   1.000
_cell.length_c   1.000
_cell.angle_alpha   90.00
_cell.angle_beta   90.00
_cell.angle_gamma   90.00
#
_symmetry.space_group_name_H-M   'P 1'
#
loop_
_entity.id
_entity.type
_entity.pdbx_description
1 polymer ?
#
loop_
_entity_poly.entity_id
_entity_poly.type
_entity_poly.pdbx_seq_one_letter_code
_entity_poly.pdbx_strand_id
1 'polypeptide(L)'
;LVKDILVAVSSSYAAATSPSAPATLPCSAPHSLAFEIGGKLFPVDPRDFVDWYKVGDATTCLADKVVSTDPPAVGSLFSWSLGDPFLKSNLVAFYYGNLTHPSVDPPRIGFLSTVPSNAADLLTEAVQEAQQNGSGLEYILVAVSSSYAAATSPSAPATLPCSAPHSLAFEIGGKLFPVDPRDFVDWYKVGDATTCLADKVVSTDPPAVGSLFSWSLGDPFLKSNLVAFYYGNLTHPSVDPPRIGFLSTVPSNAADLLTEAVQEAQQNGSGLESTVQAAPTNAASTTITIAADPTATSTSASSSSGTAAGAQAQTSSGSSSYLVSTLGLWIAVAASFILS
;
A
#
# COMPACT_ATOMS: atom_id res chain seq x y z
N LEU A 1 -23.44 5.18 -22.62
CA LEU A 1 -22.96 4.09 -21.76
C LEU A 1 -22.02 4.58 -20.66
N VAL A 2 -20.76 4.96 -20.93
CA VAL A 2 -19.83 5.42 -19.85
C VAL A 2 -20.40 6.59 -19.04
N LYS A 3 -20.99 7.57 -19.71
CA LYS A 3 -21.72 8.67 -19.04
C LYS A 3 -22.81 8.14 -18.10
N ASP A 4 -23.58 7.15 -18.53
CA ASP A 4 -24.68 6.58 -17.75
C ASP A 4 -24.15 5.75 -16.57
N ILE A 5 -23.02 5.06 -16.75
CA ILE A 5 -22.30 4.40 -15.66
C ILE A 5 -21.82 5.42 -14.64
N LEU A 6 -21.17 6.50 -15.06
CA LEU A 6 -20.66 7.52 -14.15
C LEU A 6 -21.78 8.22 -13.38
N VAL A 7 -22.92 8.48 -14.02
CA VAL A 7 -24.15 8.96 -13.34
C VAL A 7 -24.67 7.95 -12.33
N ALA A 8 -24.58 6.65 -12.61
CA ALA A 8 -25.00 5.59 -11.69
C ALA A 8 -24.02 5.37 -10.53
N VAL A 9 -22.71 5.52 -10.79
CA VAL A 9 -21.63 5.41 -9.79
C VAL A 9 -21.71 6.58 -8.81
N SER A 10 -22.06 7.77 -9.30
CA SER A 10 -22.23 8.97 -8.49
C SER A 10 -23.40 9.82 -9.00
N SER A 11 -24.43 10.00 -8.16
CA SER A 11 -25.56 10.89 -8.49
C SER A 11 -25.14 12.35 -8.65
N SER A 12 -23.96 12.71 -8.13
CA SER A 12 -23.35 14.03 -8.22
C SER A 12 -22.40 14.21 -9.41
N TYR A 13 -22.32 13.23 -10.32
CA TYR A 13 -21.48 13.34 -11.51
C TYR A 13 -21.91 14.55 -12.37
N ALA A 14 -21.00 15.50 -12.53
CA ALA A 14 -21.15 16.60 -13.45
C ALA A 14 -20.56 16.19 -14.80
N ALA A 15 -21.43 15.78 -15.72
CA ALA A 15 -21.00 15.50 -17.09
C ALA A 15 -20.36 16.75 -17.69
N ALA A 16 -19.11 16.62 -18.11
CA ALA A 16 -18.40 17.75 -18.66
C ALA A 16 -19.12 18.25 -19.93
N THR A 17 -19.26 19.56 -20.06
CA THR A 17 -19.92 20.21 -21.21
C THR A 17 -19.11 20.09 -22.49
N SER A 18 -17.80 19.78 -22.37
CA SER A 18 -16.90 19.46 -23.47
C SER A 18 -16.54 17.97 -23.46
N PRO A 19 -16.52 17.28 -24.61
CA PRO A 19 -16.06 15.90 -24.71
C PRO A 19 -14.57 15.71 -24.35
N SER A 20 -13.79 16.78 -24.27
CA SER A 20 -12.39 16.75 -23.84
C SER A 20 -12.19 17.06 -22.36
N ALA A 21 -13.23 17.49 -21.65
CA ALA A 21 -13.09 17.84 -20.25
C ALA A 21 -13.21 16.58 -19.37
N PRO A 22 -12.36 16.46 -18.34
CA PRO A 22 -12.31 15.27 -17.50
C PRO A 22 -13.63 15.05 -16.74
N ALA A 23 -14.00 13.78 -16.59
CA ALA A 23 -15.10 13.36 -15.73
C ALA A 23 -14.75 13.64 -14.26
N THR A 24 -15.50 14.51 -13.58
CA THR A 24 -15.25 14.84 -12.17
C THR A 24 -16.44 14.48 -11.28
N LEU A 25 -16.14 14.13 -10.03
CA LEU A 25 -17.06 13.73 -8.97
C LEU A 25 -16.68 14.47 -7.67
N PRO A 26 -17.61 14.72 -6.73
CA PRO A 26 -17.22 15.16 -5.40
C PRO A 26 -16.55 14.00 -4.66
N CYS A 27 -15.33 14.21 -4.13
CA CYS A 27 -14.61 13.16 -3.42
C CYS A 27 -15.33 12.68 -2.15
N SER A 28 -16.08 13.57 -1.51
CA SER A 28 -16.82 13.29 -0.27
C SER A 28 -18.17 12.58 -0.49
N ALA A 29 -18.61 12.42 -1.74
CA ALA A 29 -19.82 11.67 -2.03
C ALA A 29 -19.50 10.16 -2.03
N PRO A 30 -20.41 9.30 -1.55
CA PRO A 30 -20.22 7.85 -1.65
C PRO A 30 -20.31 7.43 -3.12
N HIS A 31 -19.30 6.68 -3.58
CA HIS A 31 -19.26 6.10 -4.92
C HIS A 31 -19.27 4.59 -4.79
N SER A 32 -19.95 3.90 -5.71
CA SER A 32 -19.96 2.44 -5.75
C SER A 32 -19.90 1.95 -7.19
N LEU A 33 -18.91 1.12 -7.48
CA LEU A 33 -18.79 0.39 -8.74
C LEU A 33 -18.67 -1.10 -8.40
N ALA A 34 -19.46 -1.95 -9.04
CA ALA A 34 -19.37 -3.39 -8.87
C ALA A 34 -19.64 -4.10 -10.19
N PHE A 35 -18.97 -5.23 -10.40
CA PHE A 35 -19.18 -6.10 -11.54
C PHE A 35 -19.87 -7.38 -11.09
N GLU A 36 -20.93 -7.79 -11.79
CA GLU A 36 -21.55 -9.10 -11.56
C GLU A 36 -20.94 -10.13 -12.52
N ILE A 37 -20.24 -11.12 -11.98
CA ILE A 37 -19.60 -12.19 -12.76
C ILE A 37 -20.06 -13.53 -12.20
N GLY A 38 -20.77 -14.31 -13.01
CA GLY A 38 -21.30 -15.62 -12.61
C GLY A 38 -22.29 -15.56 -11.43
N GLY A 39 -23.10 -14.49 -11.35
CA GLY A 39 -24.09 -14.29 -10.28
C GLY A 39 -23.52 -13.80 -8.95
N LYS A 40 -22.25 -13.39 -8.91
CA LYS A 40 -21.61 -12.79 -7.73
C LYS A 40 -21.16 -11.38 -8.04
N LEU A 41 -21.34 -10.47 -7.07
CA LEU A 41 -20.86 -9.09 -7.15
C LEU A 41 -19.41 -9.00 -6.70
N PHE A 42 -18.61 -8.29 -7.48
CA PHE A 42 -17.21 -7.96 -7.24
C PHE A 42 -17.10 -6.44 -7.17
N PRO A 43 -17.16 -5.84 -5.97
CA PRO A 43 -17.02 -4.39 -5.83
C PRO A 43 -15.61 -3.94 -6.24
N VAL A 44 -15.52 -2.68 -6.65
CA VAL A 44 -14.29 -1.94 -6.84
C VAL A 44 -14.23 -0.89 -5.73
N ASP A 45 -13.12 -0.86 -5.00
CA ASP A 45 -12.85 0.14 -3.98
C ASP A 45 -12.91 1.53 -4.62
N PRO A 46 -13.71 2.47 -4.08
CA PRO A 46 -13.77 3.84 -4.59
C PRO A 46 -12.41 4.49 -4.77
N ARG A 47 -11.45 4.18 -3.88
CA ARG A 47 -10.07 4.71 -3.92
C ARG A 47 -9.25 4.17 -5.09
N ASP A 48 -9.68 3.08 -5.73
CA ASP A 48 -8.98 2.47 -6.87
C ASP A 48 -9.45 3.03 -8.23
N PHE A 49 -10.60 3.70 -8.31
CA PHE A 49 -11.15 4.24 -9.57
C PHE A 49 -11.41 5.75 -9.58
N VAL A 50 -11.22 6.44 -8.45
CA VAL A 50 -11.24 7.90 -8.38
C VAL A 50 -9.86 8.43 -7.99
N ASP A 51 -9.54 9.60 -8.50
CA ASP A 51 -8.27 10.29 -8.26
C ASP A 51 -8.46 11.72 -7.86
N TRP A 52 -7.43 12.40 -7.37
CA TRP A 52 -7.53 13.83 -7.10
C TRP A 52 -7.52 14.61 -8.41
N TYR A 53 -8.46 15.55 -8.57
CA TYR A 53 -8.51 16.38 -9.76
C TYR A 53 -7.28 17.27 -9.89
N LYS A 54 -6.79 17.80 -8.75
CA LYS A 54 -5.58 18.62 -8.64
C LYS A 54 -4.89 18.35 -7.31
N VAL A 55 -3.56 18.41 -7.29
CA VAL A 55 -2.77 18.38 -6.05
C VAL A 55 -3.26 19.50 -5.12
N GLY A 56 -3.59 19.15 -3.89
CA GLY A 56 -4.16 20.07 -2.89
C GLY A 56 -5.67 20.29 -2.98
N ASP A 57 -6.37 19.72 -3.96
CA ASP A 57 -7.84 19.72 -4.02
C ASP A 57 -8.40 18.35 -3.62
N ALA A 58 -8.72 18.21 -2.35
CA ALA A 58 -9.39 17.01 -1.81
C ALA A 58 -10.92 17.04 -1.98
N THR A 59 -11.49 18.08 -2.59
CA THR A 59 -12.96 18.20 -2.76
C THR A 59 -13.43 17.61 -4.09
N THR A 60 -12.60 17.73 -5.13
CA THR A 60 -12.95 17.29 -6.49
C THR A 60 -12.10 16.08 -6.89
N CYS A 61 -12.78 15.00 -7.25
CA CYS A 61 -12.18 13.77 -7.72
C CYS A 61 -12.32 13.63 -9.23
N LEU A 62 -11.33 13.03 -9.87
CA LEU A 62 -11.28 12.64 -11.26
C LEU A 62 -11.71 11.17 -11.39
N ALA A 63 -12.63 10.88 -12.30
CA ALA A 63 -13.11 9.52 -12.59
C ALA A 63 -12.66 9.05 -13.97
N ASP A 64 -11.40 9.31 -14.30
CA ASP A 64 -10.81 9.00 -15.62
C ASP A 64 -10.42 7.52 -15.78
N LYS A 65 -10.60 6.71 -14.74
CA LYS A 65 -10.41 5.25 -14.81
C LYS A 65 -11.57 4.47 -15.40
N VAL A 66 -12.73 5.12 -15.54
CA VAL A 66 -13.88 4.56 -16.24
C VAL A 66 -13.91 5.17 -17.64
N VAL A 67 -13.12 4.59 -18.55
CA VAL A 67 -13.01 5.06 -19.94
C VAL A 67 -13.95 4.31 -20.88
N SER A 68 -14.35 4.96 -21.97
CA SER A 68 -15.00 4.26 -23.07
C SER A 68 -13.98 3.40 -23.79
N THR A 69 -14.34 2.13 -24.01
CA THR A 69 -13.70 1.31 -25.04
C THR A 69 -14.30 1.63 -26.41
N ASP A 70 -13.66 1.14 -27.47
CA ASP A 70 -14.19 1.26 -28.82
C ASP A 70 -15.61 0.69 -28.91
N PRO A 71 -16.52 1.34 -29.68
CA PRO A 71 -17.86 0.83 -29.85
C PRO A 71 -17.82 -0.54 -30.54
N PRO A 72 -18.74 -1.46 -30.19
CA PRO A 72 -18.80 -2.76 -30.84
C PRO A 72 -19.01 -2.57 -32.35
N ALA A 73 -18.23 -3.29 -33.16
CA ALA A 73 -18.50 -3.41 -34.59
C ALA A 73 -19.90 -4.04 -34.80
N VAL A 74 -20.56 -3.71 -35.91
CA VAL A 74 -21.90 -4.25 -36.23
C VAL A 74 -21.88 -5.78 -36.13
N GLY A 75 -22.71 -6.33 -35.23
CA GLY A 75 -22.81 -7.77 -34.98
C GLY A 75 -21.94 -8.31 -33.83
N SER A 76 -21.17 -7.47 -33.13
CA SER A 76 -20.42 -7.85 -31.94
C SER A 76 -21.18 -7.54 -30.64
N LEU A 77 -20.89 -8.33 -29.60
CA LEU A 77 -21.35 -8.06 -28.23
C LEU A 77 -20.50 -6.95 -27.62
N PHE A 78 -21.03 -6.28 -26.58
CA PHE A 78 -20.25 -5.34 -25.78
C PHE A 78 -19.04 -6.04 -25.16
N SER A 79 -17.88 -5.39 -25.21
CA SER A 79 -16.67 -5.84 -24.54
C SER A 79 -16.35 -4.88 -23.40
N TRP A 80 -15.87 -5.43 -22.29
CA TRP A 80 -15.41 -4.68 -21.13
C TRP A 80 -13.97 -5.07 -20.84
N SER A 81 -13.12 -4.07 -20.58
CA SER A 81 -11.76 -4.31 -20.09
C SER A 81 -11.73 -4.10 -18.58
N LEU A 82 -11.46 -5.16 -17.82
CA LEU A 82 -11.27 -5.09 -16.38
C LEU A 82 -9.80 -4.75 -16.10
N GLY A 83 -9.53 -3.45 -15.98
CA GLY A 83 -8.18 -2.93 -15.76
C GLY A 83 -7.77 -2.85 -14.29
N ASP A 84 -6.72 -2.07 -14.05
CA ASP A 84 -6.10 -1.81 -12.75
C ASP A 84 -7.08 -1.62 -11.58
N PRO A 85 -8.14 -0.78 -11.67
CA PRO A 85 -9.04 -0.60 -10.54
C PRO A 85 -9.67 -1.90 -10.07
N PHE A 86 -10.14 -2.73 -11.01
CA PHE A 86 -10.75 -4.01 -10.69
C PHE A 86 -9.73 -4.99 -10.09
N LEU A 87 -8.52 -5.03 -10.63
CA LEU A 87 -7.45 -5.94 -10.20
C LEU A 87 -6.85 -5.57 -8.83
N LYS A 88 -6.89 -4.29 -8.43
CA LYS A 88 -6.48 -3.84 -7.09
C LYS A 88 -7.52 -4.21 -6.03
N SER A 89 -8.78 -4.09 -6.39
CA SER A 89 -9.93 -4.40 -5.55
C SER A 89 -10.29 -5.90 -5.46
N ASN A 90 -9.70 -6.73 -6.33
CA ASN A 90 -10.01 -8.15 -6.40
C ASN A 90 -8.73 -8.95 -6.65
N LEU A 91 -8.47 -9.96 -5.80
CA LEU A 91 -7.47 -10.97 -6.11
C LEU A 91 -7.94 -11.78 -7.31
N VAL A 92 -7.19 -11.72 -8.41
CA VAL A 92 -7.48 -12.43 -9.65
C VAL A 92 -6.49 -13.57 -9.84
N ALA A 93 -7.02 -14.79 -9.95
CA ALA A 93 -6.25 -15.99 -10.18
C ALA A 93 -6.52 -16.53 -11.60
N PHE A 94 -5.46 -16.61 -12.41
CA PHE A 94 -5.53 -17.22 -13.73
C PHE A 94 -5.12 -18.69 -13.63
N TYR A 95 -6.08 -19.58 -13.85
CA TYR A 95 -5.84 -21.00 -13.96
C TYR A 95 -5.78 -21.37 -15.43
N TYR A 96 -4.61 -21.70 -15.96
CA TYR A 96 -4.46 -22.03 -17.39
C TYR A 96 -4.96 -23.42 -17.77
N GLY A 97 -5.34 -24.25 -16.78
CA GLY A 97 -5.75 -25.62 -17.03
C GLY A 97 -4.61 -26.51 -17.49
N ASN A 98 -4.97 -27.64 -18.08
CA ASN A 98 -4.00 -28.52 -18.70
C ASN A 98 -3.61 -27.96 -20.09
N LEU A 99 -2.42 -27.38 -20.19
CA LEU A 99 -1.91 -26.77 -21.43
C LEU A 99 -1.84 -27.75 -22.61
N THR A 100 -1.73 -29.06 -22.35
CA THR A 100 -1.66 -30.09 -23.39
C THR A 100 -3.02 -30.69 -23.74
N HIS A 101 -4.00 -30.61 -22.83
CA HIS A 101 -5.34 -31.17 -22.98
C HIS A 101 -6.40 -30.22 -22.39
N PRO A 102 -6.58 -29.00 -22.95
CA PRO A 102 -7.46 -27.98 -22.37
C PRO A 102 -8.94 -28.37 -22.40
N SER A 103 -9.33 -29.37 -23.20
CA SER A 103 -10.69 -29.91 -23.19
C SER A 103 -11.03 -30.72 -21.93
N VAL A 104 -10.01 -31.30 -21.27
CA VAL A 104 -10.18 -32.12 -20.06
C VAL A 104 -10.19 -31.24 -18.82
N ASP A 105 -9.36 -30.20 -18.82
CA ASP A 105 -9.28 -29.23 -17.73
C ASP A 105 -9.08 -27.82 -18.31
N PRO A 106 -10.20 -27.11 -18.59
CA PRO A 106 -10.16 -25.84 -19.28
C PRO A 106 -9.60 -24.72 -18.40
N PRO A 107 -9.07 -23.66 -19.02
CA PRO A 107 -8.66 -22.48 -18.29
C PRO A 107 -9.85 -21.84 -17.58
N ARG A 108 -9.59 -21.29 -16.39
CA ARG A 108 -10.57 -20.63 -15.53
C ARG A 108 -9.96 -19.36 -14.95
N ILE A 109 -10.81 -18.40 -14.61
CA ILE A 109 -10.42 -17.21 -13.87
C ILE A 109 -11.20 -17.23 -12.55
N GLY A 110 -10.49 -17.13 -11.45
CA GLY A 110 -11.06 -16.96 -10.12
C GLY A 110 -10.94 -15.51 -9.67
N PHE A 111 -11.96 -15.03 -8.96
CA PHE A 111 -11.99 -13.70 -8.37
C PHE A 111 -12.32 -13.82 -6.88
N LEU A 112 -11.62 -13.07 -6.05
CA LEU A 112 -11.92 -12.90 -4.63
C LEU A 112 -11.83 -11.41 -4.30
N SER A 113 -12.94 -10.80 -3.87
CA SER A 113 -12.94 -9.39 -3.50
C SER A 113 -12.10 -9.15 -2.26
N THR A 114 -11.24 -8.12 -2.33
CA THR A 114 -10.44 -7.62 -1.20
C THR A 114 -11.00 -6.29 -0.67
N VAL A 115 -12.08 -5.78 -1.27
CA VAL A 115 -12.71 -4.52 -0.87
C VAL A 115 -13.36 -4.69 0.50
N PRO A 116 -13.01 -3.86 1.49
CA PRO A 116 -13.67 -3.90 2.79
C PRO A 116 -15.11 -3.41 2.68
N SER A 117 -16.01 -3.93 3.52
CA SER A 117 -17.43 -3.56 3.48
C SER A 117 -17.70 -2.08 3.77
N ASN A 118 -16.75 -1.38 4.39
CA ASN A 118 -16.79 0.05 4.71
C ASN A 118 -15.89 0.90 3.79
N ALA A 119 -15.56 0.44 2.58
CA ALA A 119 -14.67 1.17 1.67
C ALA A 119 -15.12 2.62 1.37
N ALA A 120 -16.44 2.87 1.28
CA ALA A 120 -16.98 4.22 1.09
C ALA A 120 -16.74 5.14 2.30
N ASP A 121 -16.85 4.61 3.51
CA ASP A 121 -16.55 5.35 4.74
C ASP A 121 -15.06 5.67 4.82
N LEU A 122 -14.20 4.71 4.45
CA LEU A 122 -12.75 4.88 4.38
C LEU A 122 -12.34 5.96 3.35
N LEU A 123 -13.02 6.05 2.21
CA LEU A 123 -12.81 7.15 1.27
C LEU A 123 -13.19 8.49 1.90
N THR A 124 -14.35 8.55 2.57
CA THR A 124 -14.84 9.79 3.21
C THR A 124 -13.87 10.26 4.30
N GLU A 125 -13.39 9.35 5.13
CA GLU A 125 -12.39 9.62 6.17
C GLU A 125 -11.07 10.12 5.56
N ALA A 126 -10.55 9.44 4.54
CA ALA A 126 -9.34 9.86 3.84
C ALA A 126 -9.48 11.25 3.20
N VAL A 127 -10.65 11.58 2.67
CA VAL A 127 -10.95 12.90 2.09
C VAL A 127 -11.00 13.98 3.18
N GLN A 128 -11.64 13.70 4.32
CA GLN A 128 -11.67 14.63 5.46
C GLN A 128 -10.27 14.87 6.03
N GLU A 129 -9.48 13.81 6.13
CA GLU A 129 -8.10 13.89 6.58
C GLU A 129 -7.26 14.72 5.60
N ALA A 130 -7.37 14.47 4.30
CA ALA A 130 -6.65 15.25 3.28
C ALA A 130 -7.07 16.74 3.28
N GLN A 131 -8.34 17.04 3.56
CA GLN A 131 -8.82 18.42 3.70
C GLN A 131 -8.24 19.13 4.93
N GLN A 132 -7.96 18.39 6.01
CA GLN A 132 -7.40 18.93 7.25
C GLN A 132 -5.87 19.02 7.22
N ASN A 133 -5.22 18.02 6.64
CA ASN A 133 -3.79 17.76 6.82
C ASN A 133 -2.95 17.95 5.54
N GLY A 134 -3.56 18.12 4.38
CA GLY A 134 -2.85 18.14 3.09
C GLY A 134 -2.63 16.75 2.51
N SER A 135 -1.81 16.65 1.46
CA SER A 135 -1.50 15.38 0.78
C SER A 135 -0.66 14.43 1.67
N GLY A 136 -0.70 13.11 1.41
CA GLY A 136 -0.09 12.11 2.30
C GLY A 136 1.43 12.26 2.54
N LEU A 137 2.18 12.81 1.58
CA LEU A 137 3.60 13.17 1.79
C LEU A 137 3.74 14.37 2.72
N GLU A 138 2.90 15.40 2.55
CA GLU A 138 2.91 16.58 3.41
C GLU A 138 2.62 16.17 4.85
N TYR A 139 1.72 15.22 5.07
CA TYR A 139 1.46 14.67 6.41
C TYR A 139 2.72 14.07 7.05
N ILE A 140 3.47 13.24 6.31
CA ILE A 140 4.68 12.60 6.84
C ILE A 140 5.79 13.62 7.08
N LEU A 141 5.96 14.57 6.17
CA LEU A 141 6.95 15.64 6.34
C LEU A 141 6.57 16.57 7.50
N VAL A 142 5.28 16.88 7.72
CA VAL A 142 4.81 17.62 8.90
C VAL A 142 5.05 16.80 10.19
N ALA A 143 4.84 15.49 10.17
CA ALA A 143 5.03 14.62 11.33
C ALA A 143 6.52 14.47 11.72
N VAL A 144 7.41 14.41 10.73
CA VAL A 144 8.86 14.26 10.93
C VAL A 144 9.56 15.62 11.10
N SER A 145 8.99 16.70 10.56
CA SER A 145 9.53 18.06 10.62
C SER A 145 8.46 19.06 11.05
N SER A 146 8.56 19.51 12.29
CA SER A 146 7.70 20.59 12.82
C SER A 146 7.89 21.93 12.10
N SER A 147 8.99 22.10 11.35
CA SER A 147 9.27 23.27 10.53
C SER A 147 8.82 23.13 9.08
N TYR A 148 8.32 21.96 8.66
CA TYR A 148 7.83 21.75 7.31
C TYR A 148 6.48 22.46 7.13
N ALA A 149 6.51 23.62 6.49
CA ALA A 149 5.33 24.42 6.17
C ALA A 149 4.78 24.07 4.78
N ALA A 150 4.24 22.85 4.64
CA ALA A 150 3.65 22.31 3.42
C ALA A 150 2.80 23.33 2.65
N ALA A 151 1.93 24.04 3.39
CA ALA A 151 0.96 24.97 2.84
C ALA A 151 1.54 26.24 2.18
N THR A 152 2.80 26.60 2.43
CA THR A 152 3.37 27.89 1.98
C THR A 152 4.51 27.76 0.98
N SER A 153 5.20 26.62 0.94
CA SER A 153 6.27 26.38 -0.03
C SER A 153 6.48 24.87 -0.22
N PRO A 154 5.82 24.25 -1.21
CA PRO A 154 5.97 22.81 -1.48
C PRO A 154 7.38 22.41 -1.94
N SER A 155 8.22 23.40 -2.30
CA SER A 155 9.64 23.23 -2.62
C SER A 155 10.57 23.48 -1.43
N ALA A 156 10.06 23.83 -0.25
CA ALA A 156 10.90 24.06 0.91
C ALA A 156 11.52 22.73 1.39
N PRO A 157 12.83 22.73 1.69
CA PRO A 157 13.46 21.55 2.27
C PRO A 157 12.82 21.18 3.60
N ALA A 158 12.55 19.89 3.81
CA ALA A 158 12.07 19.38 5.09
C ALA A 158 13.22 19.35 6.10
N THR A 159 13.42 20.46 6.79
CA THR A 159 14.48 20.60 7.80
C THR A 159 13.98 20.21 9.19
N LEU A 160 14.84 19.63 10.03
CA LEU A 160 14.50 19.19 11.38
C LEU A 160 15.70 19.39 12.33
N PRO A 161 15.51 19.59 13.63
CA PRO A 161 16.62 19.67 14.58
C PRO A 161 17.39 18.34 14.61
N CYS A 162 18.69 18.36 14.30
CA CYS A 162 19.52 17.15 14.27
C CYS A 162 19.60 16.45 15.63
N SER A 163 19.56 17.21 16.72
CA SER A 163 19.68 16.70 18.09
C SER A 163 18.39 16.11 18.65
N ALA A 164 17.25 16.33 17.98
CA ALA A 164 16.01 15.70 18.39
C ALA A 164 15.99 14.25 17.87
N PRO A 165 15.60 13.26 18.70
CA PRO A 165 15.43 11.89 18.22
C PRO A 165 14.22 11.81 17.30
N HIS A 166 14.42 11.28 16.10
CA HIS A 166 13.37 11.01 15.13
C HIS A 166 13.29 9.51 14.88
N SER A 167 12.09 8.96 14.68
CA SER A 167 11.91 7.54 14.37
C SER A 167 11.04 7.36 13.15
N LEU A 168 11.53 6.61 12.18
CA LEU A 168 10.75 6.11 11.04
C LEU A 168 10.69 4.59 11.15
N ALA A 169 9.52 3.99 11.03
CA ALA A 169 9.34 2.55 11.03
C ALA A 169 8.23 2.13 10.08
N PHE A 170 8.41 0.95 9.47
CA PHE A 170 7.40 0.34 8.61
C PHE A 170 6.82 -0.89 9.29
N GLU A 171 5.50 -0.98 9.35
CA GLU A 171 4.83 -2.20 9.80
C GLU A 171 4.55 -3.11 8.61
N ILE A 172 5.18 -4.28 8.57
CA ILE A 172 5.03 -5.27 7.50
C ILE A 172 4.67 -6.60 8.14
N GLY A 173 3.46 -7.11 7.84
CA GLY A 173 2.97 -8.37 8.40
C GLY A 173 2.82 -8.35 9.93
N GLY A 174 2.44 -7.21 10.52
CA GLY A 174 2.26 -7.06 11.97
C GLY A 174 3.55 -6.87 12.77
N LYS A 175 4.69 -6.70 12.10
CA LYS A 175 5.99 -6.46 12.72
C LYS A 175 6.56 -5.12 12.28
N LEU A 176 7.05 -4.34 13.24
CA LEU A 176 7.74 -3.08 12.96
C LEU A 176 9.19 -3.33 12.53
N PHE A 177 9.58 -2.65 11.45
CA PHE A 177 10.92 -2.60 10.90
C PHE A 177 11.41 -1.14 10.97
N PRO A 178 12.19 -0.78 12.00
CA PRO A 178 12.69 0.58 12.15
C PRO A 178 13.70 0.92 11.06
N VAL A 179 13.83 2.22 10.80
CA VAL A 179 14.90 2.82 10.00
C VAL A 179 15.80 3.61 10.96
N ASP A 180 17.10 3.38 10.88
CA ASP A 180 18.09 4.12 11.65
C ASP A 180 17.98 5.61 11.32
N PRO A 181 17.88 6.50 12.33
CA PRO A 181 17.77 7.94 12.11
C PRO A 181 18.88 8.49 11.22
N ARG A 182 20.09 7.94 11.33
CA ARG A 182 21.27 8.35 10.56
C ARG A 182 21.19 7.95 9.08
N ASP A 183 20.31 7.02 8.73
CA ASP A 183 20.14 6.55 7.36
C ASP A 183 19.13 7.39 6.55
N PHE A 184 18.26 8.18 7.21
CA PHE A 184 17.24 9.00 6.52
C PHE A 184 17.38 10.51 6.71
N VAL A 185 18.32 10.97 7.55
CA VAL A 185 18.64 12.40 7.70
C VAL A 185 20.01 12.72 7.08
N ASP A 186 20.13 13.91 6.53
CA ASP A 186 21.37 14.51 6.03
C ASP A 186 21.61 15.85 6.73
N TRP A 187 22.79 16.46 6.61
CA TRP A 187 22.97 17.83 7.13
C TRP A 187 22.42 18.86 6.15
N TYR A 188 21.81 19.93 6.66
CA TYR A 188 21.19 20.94 5.78
C TYR A 188 22.23 21.74 4.98
N LYS A 189 23.35 22.10 5.62
CA LYS A 189 24.48 22.84 5.02
C LYS A 189 25.79 22.32 5.56
N VAL A 190 26.85 22.36 4.74
CA VAL A 190 28.19 21.99 5.19
C VAL A 190 28.58 22.85 6.40
N GLY A 191 28.92 22.19 7.51
CA GLY A 191 29.25 22.83 8.79
C GLY A 191 28.04 23.18 9.68
N ASP A 192 26.82 22.86 9.27
CA ASP A 192 25.62 22.96 10.11
C ASP A 192 25.18 21.57 10.59
N ALA A 193 25.66 21.20 11.77
CA ALA A 193 25.25 19.99 12.48
C ALA A 193 24.05 20.24 13.42
N THR A 194 23.40 21.40 13.34
CA THR A 194 22.21 21.71 14.17
C THR A 194 20.92 21.49 13.39
N THR A 195 20.95 21.75 12.08
CA THR A 195 19.81 21.58 11.18
C THR A 195 20.04 20.39 10.24
N CYS A 196 19.17 19.40 10.34
CA CYS A 196 19.17 18.22 9.50
C CYS A 196 18.12 18.36 8.40
N LEU A 197 18.26 17.56 7.36
CA LEU A 197 17.41 17.52 6.18
C LEU A 197 16.86 16.10 6.05
N ALA A 198 15.54 15.93 6.03
CA ALA A 198 14.89 14.64 5.73
C ALA A 198 14.76 14.40 4.22
N ASP A 199 15.83 14.59 3.45
CA ASP A 199 15.80 14.50 1.98
C ASP A 199 15.78 13.05 1.46
N LYS A 200 15.92 12.05 2.33
CA LYS A 200 15.79 10.64 1.93
C LYS A 200 14.35 10.14 2.01
N VAL A 201 13.44 10.93 2.56
CA VAL A 201 11.99 10.73 2.51
C VAL A 201 11.43 11.66 1.44
N VAL A 202 11.45 11.20 0.20
CA VAL A 202 11.01 11.98 -0.95
C VAL A 202 9.64 11.53 -1.43
N SER A 203 8.93 12.45 -2.08
CA SER A 203 7.88 12.03 -3.01
C SER A 203 8.52 11.12 -4.05
N THR A 204 8.04 9.89 -4.17
CA THR A 204 8.15 9.20 -5.45
C THR A 204 7.20 9.87 -6.44
N ASP A 205 7.31 9.52 -7.72
CA ASP A 205 6.28 9.90 -8.69
C ASP A 205 4.91 9.62 -8.07
N PRO A 206 4.01 10.62 -8.04
CA PRO A 206 2.70 10.42 -7.47
C PRO A 206 2.12 9.15 -8.10
N PRO A 207 1.51 8.25 -7.31
CA PRO A 207 0.85 7.08 -7.85
C PRO A 207 0.09 7.52 -9.08
N ALA A 208 0.41 6.92 -10.24
CA ALA A 208 -0.38 7.17 -11.43
C ALA A 208 -1.81 6.87 -11.01
N VAL A 209 -2.68 7.82 -11.35
CA VAL A 209 -4.13 7.77 -11.22
C VAL A 209 -4.61 6.32 -10.95
N GLY A 210 -5.29 6.05 -9.84
CA GLY A 210 -5.85 4.76 -9.44
C GLY A 210 -4.86 3.77 -8.81
N SER A 211 -3.74 4.23 -8.24
CA SER A 211 -2.86 3.37 -7.43
C SER A 211 -2.92 3.70 -5.94
N LEU A 212 -2.89 2.65 -5.12
CA LEU A 212 -2.68 2.75 -3.67
C LEU A 212 -1.35 3.48 -3.41
N PHE A 213 -1.24 4.09 -2.22
CA PHE A 213 0.03 4.65 -1.75
C PHE A 213 1.13 3.61 -1.92
N SER A 214 2.06 3.90 -2.83
CA SER A 214 3.22 3.06 -3.08
C SER A 214 4.39 3.66 -2.32
N TRP A 215 5.08 2.81 -1.58
CA TRP A 215 6.31 3.15 -0.88
C TRP A 215 7.46 2.45 -1.58
N SER A 216 8.43 3.22 -2.06
CA SER A 216 9.72 2.66 -2.46
C SER A 216 10.60 2.55 -1.23
N LEU A 217 10.80 1.33 -0.73
CA LEU A 217 11.70 1.06 0.40
C LEU A 217 13.15 1.06 -0.11
N GLY A 218 13.71 2.26 -0.27
CA GLY A 218 15.05 2.48 -0.83
C GLY A 218 16.18 2.33 0.19
N ASP A 219 17.29 3.02 -0.09
CA ASP A 219 18.54 2.94 0.67
C ASP A 219 18.37 3.05 2.19
N PRO A 220 17.57 3.97 2.76
CA PRO A 220 17.43 4.05 4.21
C PRO A 220 16.90 2.75 4.81
N PHE A 221 15.84 2.18 4.21
CA PHE A 221 15.26 0.94 4.67
C PHE A 221 16.23 -0.25 4.49
N LEU A 222 16.93 -0.32 3.35
CA LEU A 222 17.84 -1.41 3.02
C LEU A 222 19.15 -1.39 3.81
N LYS A 223 19.62 -0.23 4.28
CA LYS A 223 20.75 -0.13 5.21
C LYS A 223 20.36 -0.57 6.62
N SER A 224 19.14 -0.25 7.02
CA SER A 224 18.58 -0.55 8.32
C SER A 224 18.00 -1.97 8.46
N ASN A 225 17.78 -2.66 7.34
CA ASN A 225 17.19 -4.01 7.31
C ASN A 225 17.93 -4.89 6.30
N LEU A 226 18.32 -6.09 6.75
CA LEU A 226 18.72 -7.15 5.84
C LEU A 226 17.48 -7.69 5.11
N VAL A 227 17.49 -7.57 3.78
CA VAL A 227 16.39 -8.01 2.91
C VAL A 227 16.81 -9.21 2.08
N ALA A 228 16.02 -10.28 2.12
CA ALA A 228 16.24 -11.51 1.37
C ALA A 228 15.08 -11.76 0.40
N PHE A 229 15.39 -11.91 -0.89
CA PHE A 229 14.41 -12.24 -1.92
C PHE A 229 14.46 -13.73 -2.21
N TYR A 230 13.38 -14.43 -1.91
CA TYR A 230 13.22 -15.85 -2.20
C TYR A 230 12.25 -16.03 -3.35
N TYR A 231 12.73 -16.51 -4.49
CA TYR A 231 11.91 -16.67 -5.70
C TYR A 231 11.01 -17.91 -5.67
N GLY A 232 11.15 -18.77 -4.66
CA GLY A 232 10.40 -20.02 -4.57
C GLY A 232 10.78 -21.02 -5.66
N ASN A 233 9.86 -21.96 -5.92
CA ASN A 233 10.02 -22.92 -7.00
C ASN A 233 9.51 -22.33 -8.33
N LEU A 234 10.45 -21.93 -9.19
CA LEU A 234 10.15 -21.33 -10.50
C LEU A 234 9.31 -22.22 -11.42
N THR A 235 9.32 -23.54 -11.23
CA THR A 235 8.53 -24.49 -12.05
C THR A 235 7.17 -24.83 -11.43
N HIS A 236 7.04 -24.74 -10.11
CA HIS A 236 5.83 -25.08 -9.36
C HIS A 236 5.56 -24.04 -8.26
N PRO A 237 5.24 -22.78 -8.62
CA PRO A 237 5.11 -21.68 -7.67
C PRO A 237 3.94 -21.87 -6.68
N SER A 238 2.99 -22.75 -6.99
CA SER A 238 1.91 -23.11 -6.08
C SER A 238 2.35 -23.99 -4.90
N VAL A 239 3.45 -24.74 -5.06
CA VAL A 239 4.01 -25.60 -4.01
C VAL A 239 4.92 -24.79 -3.09
N ASP A 240 5.65 -23.85 -3.67
CA ASP A 240 6.60 -23.01 -2.95
C ASP A 240 6.62 -21.60 -3.55
N PRO A 241 5.77 -20.69 -3.02
CA PRO A 241 5.60 -19.36 -3.58
C PRO A 241 6.79 -18.44 -3.24
N PRO A 242 7.02 -17.41 -4.08
CA PRO A 242 8.02 -16.39 -3.80
C PRO A 242 7.69 -15.62 -2.52
N ARG A 243 8.72 -15.24 -1.76
CA ARG A 243 8.63 -14.56 -0.46
C ARG A 243 9.76 -13.54 -0.31
N ILE A 244 9.54 -12.54 0.53
CA ILE A 244 10.56 -11.57 0.94
C ILE A 244 10.73 -11.68 2.45
N GLY A 245 11.96 -11.84 2.91
CA GLY A 245 12.33 -11.84 4.33
C GLY A 245 12.98 -10.53 4.73
N PHE A 246 12.62 -10.03 5.91
CA PHE A 246 13.18 -8.81 6.49
C PHE A 246 13.77 -9.10 7.88
N LEU A 247 14.95 -8.56 8.16
CA LEU A 247 15.60 -8.61 9.47
C LEU A 247 16.19 -7.25 9.81
N SER A 248 15.63 -6.56 10.81
CA SER A 248 16.15 -5.28 11.29
C SER A 248 17.57 -5.42 11.81
N THR A 249 18.46 -4.55 11.33
CA THR A 249 19.84 -4.38 11.81
C THR A 249 20.02 -3.09 12.61
N VAL A 250 18.95 -2.30 12.78
CA VAL A 250 18.96 -1.08 13.59
C VAL A 250 19.29 -1.41 15.05
N PRO A 251 20.32 -0.78 15.63
CA PRO A 251 20.65 -0.97 17.04
C PRO A 251 19.59 -0.33 17.93
N SER A 252 19.37 -0.90 19.13
CA SER A 252 18.35 -0.38 20.06
C SER A 252 18.66 1.03 20.59
N ASN A 253 19.91 1.49 20.49
CA ASN A 253 20.38 2.81 20.89
C ASN A 253 20.65 3.74 19.68
N ALA A 254 19.99 3.52 18.54
CA ALA A 254 20.21 4.33 17.33
C ALA A 254 20.00 5.84 17.55
N ALA A 255 19.06 6.23 18.42
CA ALA A 255 18.83 7.62 18.80
C ALA A 255 20.01 8.25 19.57
N ASP A 256 20.61 7.51 20.50
CA ASP A 256 21.80 7.95 21.23
C ASP A 256 22.98 8.08 20.28
N LEU A 257 23.14 7.13 19.35
CA LEU A 257 24.20 7.16 18.34
C LEU A 257 24.04 8.34 17.37
N LEU A 258 22.81 8.74 17.02
CA LEU A 258 22.58 9.99 16.27
C LEU A 258 23.00 11.19 17.11
N THR A 259 22.63 11.24 18.38
CA THR A 259 22.96 12.36 19.28
C THR A 259 24.48 12.51 19.44
N GLU A 260 25.20 11.40 19.59
CA GLU A 260 26.66 11.37 19.65
C GLU A 260 27.29 11.86 18.34
N ALA A 261 26.84 11.36 17.20
CA ALA A 261 27.32 11.78 15.89
C ALA A 261 27.10 13.28 15.64
N VAL A 262 25.96 13.82 16.09
CA VAL A 262 25.65 15.26 16.01
C VAL A 262 26.59 16.08 16.90
N GLN A 263 26.84 15.62 18.13
CA GLN A 263 27.76 16.30 19.05
C GLN A 263 29.20 16.31 18.51
N GLU A 264 29.66 15.19 17.96
CA GLU A 264 30.98 15.08 17.34
C GLU A 264 31.12 16.03 16.14
N ALA A 265 30.13 16.05 15.24
CA ALA A 265 30.10 16.96 14.10
C ALA A 265 30.15 18.43 14.54
N GLN A 266 29.40 18.79 15.59
CA GLN A 266 29.43 20.14 16.17
C GLN A 266 30.80 20.51 16.76
N GLN A 267 31.44 19.58 17.46
CA GLN A 267 32.77 19.81 18.06
C GLN A 267 33.87 19.96 17.00
N ASN A 268 33.79 19.16 15.94
CA ASN A 268 34.77 19.16 14.85
C ASN A 268 34.52 20.27 13.81
N GLY A 269 33.36 20.93 13.87
CA GLY A 269 32.95 21.90 12.85
C GLY A 269 32.74 21.25 11.47
N SER A 270 32.46 19.94 11.44
CA SER A 270 32.25 19.14 10.24
C SER A 270 30.77 18.81 10.05
N GLY A 271 30.43 18.19 8.90
CA GLY A 271 29.13 17.54 8.74
C GLY A 271 29.05 16.24 9.55
N LEU A 272 27.87 15.61 9.57
CA LEU A 272 27.73 14.23 10.06
C LEU A 272 28.62 13.31 9.23
N GLU A 273 29.23 12.31 9.81
CA GLU A 273 30.04 11.40 9.01
C GLU A 273 29.14 10.45 8.20
N SER A 274 29.32 10.44 6.88
CA SER A 274 28.75 9.41 6.01
C SER A 274 29.81 8.33 5.80
N THR A 275 29.80 7.30 6.64
CA THR A 275 30.72 6.17 6.49
C THR A 275 30.17 5.24 5.41
N VAL A 276 30.81 5.25 4.23
CA VAL A 276 30.58 4.23 3.21
C VAL A 276 31.45 3.03 3.55
N GLN A 277 30.88 2.05 4.26
CA GLN A 277 31.52 0.76 4.43
C GLN A 277 31.08 -0.16 3.29
N ALA A 278 32.00 -0.45 2.36
CA ALA A 278 31.75 -1.44 1.33
C ALA A 278 31.38 -2.78 1.98
N ALA A 279 30.32 -3.42 1.49
CA ALA A 279 29.94 -4.74 1.96
C ALA A 279 31.15 -5.68 1.87
N PRO A 280 31.42 -6.50 2.90
CA PRO A 280 32.52 -7.46 2.85
C PRO A 280 32.40 -8.33 1.60
N THR A 281 33.37 -8.25 0.68
CA THR A 281 33.40 -9.07 -0.54
C THR A 281 33.81 -10.51 -0.25
N ASN A 282 34.29 -10.78 0.96
CA ASN A 282 34.57 -12.13 1.41
C ASN A 282 33.24 -12.84 1.63
N ALA A 283 32.95 -13.84 0.79
CA ALA A 283 31.83 -14.75 0.89
C ALA A 283 31.85 -15.51 2.23
N ALA A 284 31.51 -14.84 3.32
CA ALA A 284 31.04 -15.50 4.51
C ALA A 284 29.72 -16.15 4.09
N SER A 285 29.76 -17.47 3.95
CA SER A 285 28.58 -18.31 3.78
C SER A 285 27.79 -18.29 5.09
N THR A 286 27.26 -17.12 5.45
CA THR A 286 26.25 -17.02 6.49
C THR A 286 25.02 -17.66 5.88
N THR A 287 24.81 -18.94 6.22
CA THR A 287 23.60 -19.63 5.82
C THR A 287 22.45 -18.99 6.58
N ILE A 288 21.80 -18.01 5.96
CA ILE A 288 20.57 -17.44 6.47
C ILE A 288 19.53 -18.52 6.30
N THR A 289 19.21 -19.18 7.40
CA THR A 289 18.14 -20.16 7.41
C THR A 289 16.85 -19.37 7.48
N ILE A 290 16.23 -19.11 6.32
CA ILE A 290 14.86 -18.62 6.28
C ILE A 290 14.02 -19.79 6.80
N ALA A 291 13.58 -19.69 8.06
CA ALA A 291 12.69 -20.70 8.61
C ALA A 291 11.47 -20.81 7.68
N ALA A 292 11.19 -22.02 7.20
CA ALA A 292 9.94 -22.27 6.51
C ALA A 292 8.82 -21.88 7.48
N ASP A 293 7.92 -21.00 7.02
CA ASP A 293 6.67 -20.70 7.72
C ASP A 293 6.06 -22.03 8.19
N PRO A 294 5.57 -22.17 9.43
CA PRO A 294 4.86 -23.36 9.84
C PRO A 294 3.70 -23.56 8.87
N THR A 295 3.87 -24.51 7.95
CA THR A 295 2.89 -24.85 6.93
C THR A 295 1.56 -25.00 7.65
N ALA A 296 0.61 -24.10 7.37
CA ALA A 296 -0.75 -24.20 7.89
C ALA A 296 -1.21 -25.61 7.54
N THR A 297 -1.26 -26.48 8.56
CA THR A 297 -1.53 -27.88 8.35
C THR A 297 -2.97 -27.94 7.87
N SER A 298 -3.15 -28.14 6.57
CA SER A 298 -4.46 -28.35 5.99
C SER A 298 -4.98 -29.66 6.58
N THR A 299 -5.77 -29.52 7.65
CA THR A 299 -6.47 -30.64 8.29
C THR A 299 -7.37 -31.25 7.22
N SER A 300 -6.86 -32.28 6.56
CA SER A 300 -7.57 -32.99 5.52
C SER A 300 -8.69 -33.74 6.22
N ALA A 301 -9.89 -33.16 6.20
CA ALA A 301 -11.09 -33.79 6.73
C ALA A 301 -11.26 -35.14 6.03
N SER A 302 -10.97 -36.21 6.76
CA SER A 302 -11.13 -37.58 6.30
C SER A 302 -12.63 -37.82 6.15
N SER A 303 -13.10 -37.86 4.91
CA SER A 303 -14.47 -38.24 4.57
C SER A 303 -14.67 -39.71 4.89
N SER A 304 -15.15 -39.99 6.11
CA SER A 304 -15.71 -41.29 6.45
C SER A 304 -17.05 -41.46 5.72
N SER A 305 -17.08 -42.42 4.81
CA SER A 305 -18.28 -42.89 4.13
C SER A 305 -19.19 -43.60 5.13
N GLY A 306 -20.11 -42.85 5.73
CA GLY A 306 -21.20 -43.35 6.57
C GLY A 306 -22.52 -43.44 5.81
N THR A 307 -23.04 -44.65 5.70
CA THR A 307 -24.27 -45.07 5.03
C THR A 307 -25.54 -44.40 5.59
N ALA A 308 -26.53 -44.21 4.72
CA ALA A 308 -27.80 -43.52 4.91
C ALA A 308 -28.72 -44.06 6.04
N ALA A 309 -29.43 -43.16 6.74
CA ALA A 309 -30.88 -43.20 6.98
C ALA A 309 -31.33 -42.04 7.88
N GLY A 310 -32.49 -41.42 7.57
CA GLY A 310 -33.30 -40.69 8.55
C GLY A 310 -33.50 -39.20 8.26
N ALA A 311 -34.63 -38.88 7.63
CA ALA A 311 -35.14 -37.52 7.52
C ALA A 311 -35.61 -36.99 8.88
N GLN A 312 -35.12 -35.84 9.31
CA GLN A 312 -35.81 -34.94 10.24
C GLN A 312 -35.45 -33.49 9.91
N ALA A 313 -36.49 -32.68 9.69
CA ALA A 313 -36.40 -31.24 9.53
C ALA A 313 -36.27 -30.59 10.91
N GLN A 314 -35.18 -29.88 11.14
CA GLN A 314 -35.04 -28.95 12.26
C GLN A 314 -34.46 -27.63 11.77
N THR A 315 -35.30 -26.61 11.84
CA THR A 315 -34.98 -25.20 11.68
C THR A 315 -34.23 -24.70 12.92
N SER A 316 -32.95 -24.36 12.76
CA SER A 316 -32.20 -23.59 13.76
C SER A 316 -31.48 -22.42 13.09
N SER A 317 -31.98 -21.23 13.40
CA SER A 317 -31.36 -19.93 13.19
C SER A 317 -30.06 -19.82 13.99
N GLY A 318 -28.92 -19.87 13.30
CA GLY A 318 -27.60 -19.62 13.87
C GLY A 318 -27.03 -18.32 13.32
N SER A 319 -26.98 -17.29 14.15
CA SER A 319 -26.28 -16.03 13.88
C SER A 319 -24.77 -16.28 13.80
N SER A 320 -24.18 -16.12 12.62
CA SER A 320 -22.73 -16.12 12.45
C SER A 320 -22.17 -14.76 12.88
N SER A 321 -21.62 -14.72 14.09
CA SER A 321 -20.75 -13.63 14.53
C SER A 321 -19.40 -13.78 13.84
N TYR A 322 -19.19 -13.04 12.76
CA TYR A 322 -17.86 -12.86 12.18
C TYR A 322 -17.09 -11.89 13.07
N LEU A 323 -16.02 -12.37 13.72
CA LEU A 323 -14.98 -11.51 14.27
C LEU A 323 -14.24 -10.90 13.07
N VAL A 324 -14.66 -9.70 12.69
CA VAL A 324 -13.95 -8.85 11.73
C VAL A 324 -12.68 -8.38 12.43
N SER A 325 -11.55 -9.01 12.12
CA SER A 325 -10.23 -8.48 12.43
C SER A 325 -9.95 -7.38 11.41
N THR A 326 -10.23 -6.13 11.79
CA THR A 326 -9.88 -4.93 11.03
C THR A 326 -8.35 -4.76 11.02
N LEU A 327 -7.67 -5.37 10.06
CA LEU A 327 -6.31 -5.00 9.67
C LEU A 327 -6.40 -3.76 8.76
N GLY A 328 -6.69 -2.62 9.37
CA GLY A 328 -6.26 -1.34 8.82
C GLY A 328 -4.75 -1.25 9.01
N LEU A 329 -4.02 -0.96 7.94
CA LEU A 329 -2.62 -0.56 8.04
C LEU A 329 -2.60 0.82 8.71
N TRP A 330 -2.58 0.85 10.03
CA TRP A 330 -2.36 2.08 10.79
C TRP A 330 -0.86 2.37 10.75
N ILE A 331 -0.46 3.45 10.08
CA ILE A 331 0.86 4.03 10.35
C ILE A 331 0.76 4.69 11.72
N ALA A 332 1.22 4.01 12.77
CA ALA A 332 1.49 4.66 14.04
C ALA A 332 2.82 5.43 13.90
N VAL A 333 2.76 6.69 13.48
CA VAL A 333 3.87 7.63 13.72
C VAL A 333 3.83 8.00 15.20
N ALA A 334 4.47 7.20 16.04
CA ALA A 334 4.61 7.51 17.45
C ALA A 334 5.71 8.58 17.65
N ALA A 335 5.36 9.86 17.49
CA ALA A 335 6.19 10.95 17.95
C ALA A 335 6.19 10.96 19.50
N SER A 336 7.13 10.23 20.11
CA SER A 336 7.28 10.22 21.57
C SER A 336 8.10 11.43 22.01
N PHE A 337 7.43 12.47 22.52
CA PHE A 337 8.09 13.55 23.25
C PHE A 337 8.43 13.06 24.66
N ILE A 338 9.65 12.56 24.86
CA ILE A 338 10.20 12.37 26.21
C ILE A 338 10.64 13.75 26.69
N LEU A 339 9.78 14.45 27.42
CA LEU A 339 10.17 15.60 28.24
C LEU A 339 11.13 15.09 29.33
N SER A 340 12.41 15.45 29.21
CA SER A 340 13.38 15.38 30.31
C SER A 340 13.54 16.75 30.96
#